data_AF-H8K3E1-F1
#
_entry.id   AF-H8K3E1-F1
#
_cell.length_a   1.000
_cell.length_b   1.000
_cell.length_c   1.000
_cell.angle_alpha   90.00
_cell.angle_beta   90.00
_cell.angle_gamma   90.00
#
_symmetry.space_group_name_H-M   'P 1'
#
loop_
_entity.id
_entity.type
_entity.pdbx_description
1 polymer ?
#
loop_
_entity_poly.entity_id
_entity_poly.type
_entity_poly.pdbx_seq_one_letter_code
_entity_poly.pdbx_strand_id
1 'polypeptide(L)' 'MLHAFKIAISLMGYDDGFLIDETHPKLPFKEGYADYLEVWKQSQTPKDWMKNSVFGILRLLLKN' A
#
# COMPACT_ATOMS: atom_id res chain seq x y z
N MET A 1 4.02 15.20 6.29
CA MET A 1 5.14 15.03 5.33
C MET A 1 5.16 13.66 4.63
N LEU A 2 4.49 12.60 5.15
CA LEU A 2 4.49 11.23 4.59
C LEU A 2 3.63 11.02 3.31
N HIS A 3 2.93 12.04 2.79
CA HIS A 3 2.07 11.88 1.61
C HIS A 3 2.82 12.03 0.27
N ALA A 4 3.84 12.89 0.20
CA ALA A 4 4.54 13.18 -1.07
C ALA A 4 5.42 12.02 -1.56
N PHE A 5 5.99 11.23 -0.63
CA PHE A 5 6.87 10.11 -0.98
C PHE A 5 6.15 8.95 -1.69
N LYS A 6 4.81 8.88 -1.57
CA LYS A 6 4.01 7.79 -2.15
C LYS A 6 4.05 7.75 -3.67
N ILE A 7 4.22 8.90 -4.32
CA ILE A 7 4.35 8.98 -5.78
C ILE A 7 5.65 8.32 -6.24
N ALA A 8 6.77 8.63 -5.59
CA ALA A 8 8.05 8.01 -5.91
C ALA A 8 8.02 6.50 -5.65
N ILE A 9 7.43 6.09 -4.53
CA ILE A 9 7.31 4.67 -4.16
C ILE A 9 6.36 3.92 -5.09
N SER A 10 5.27 4.54 -5.55
CA SER A 10 4.39 3.91 -6.55
C SER A 10 5.13 3.72 -7.87
N LEU A 11 5.96 4.68 -8.27
CA LEU A 11 6.75 4.56 -9.49
C LEU A 11 7.72 3.37 -9.40
N MET A 12 8.46 3.26 -8.29
CA MET A 12 9.34 2.12 -8.02
C MET A 12 8.57 0.79 -7.99
N GLY A 13 7.38 0.77 -7.38
CA GLY A 13 6.56 -0.43 -7.32
C GLY A 13 6.01 -0.88 -8.67
N TYR A 14 5.66 0.05 -9.57
CA TYR A 14 5.26 -0.27 -10.95
C TYR A 14 6.46 -0.73 -11.79
N ASP A 15 7.63 -0.10 -11.62
CA ASP A 15 8.87 -0.46 -12.33
C ASP A 15 9.35 -1.87 -11.96
N ASP A 16 9.30 -2.24 -10.68
CA ASP A 16 9.64 -3.59 -10.17
C ASP A 16 8.55 -4.65 -10.48
N GLY A 17 7.41 -4.24 -11.03
CA GLY A 17 6.28 -5.13 -11.34
C GLY A 17 5.49 -5.61 -10.12
N PHE A 18 5.79 -5.10 -8.92
CA PHE A 18 5.02 -5.38 -7.71
C PHE A 18 3.62 -4.77 -7.79
N LEU A 19 3.50 -3.53 -8.25
CA LEU A 19 2.23 -2.87 -8.57
C LEU A 19 1.91 -3.15 -10.04
N ILE A 20 0.73 -3.69 -10.30
CA ILE A 20 0.31 -4.09 -11.66
C ILE A 20 -0.67 -3.06 -12.21
N ASP A 21 -1.68 -2.72 -11.41
CA ASP A 21 -2.69 -1.72 -11.73
C ASP A 21 -3.27 -1.10 -10.45
N GLU A 22 -4.27 -0.24 -10.57
CA GLU A 22 -4.90 0.43 -9.42
C GLU A 22 -5.50 -0.54 -8.39
N THR A 23 -5.89 -1.73 -8.81
CA THR A 23 -6.59 -2.76 -8.03
C THR A 23 -5.72 -3.96 -7.67
N HIS A 24 -4.56 -4.11 -8.30
CA HIS A 24 -3.65 -5.24 -8.11
C HIS A 24 -2.23 -4.79 -7.76
N PRO A 25 -1.62 -5.40 -6.73
CA PRO A 25 -2.08 -6.57 -5.99
C PRO A 25 -3.09 -6.22 -4.91
N LYS A 26 -4.08 -7.09 -4.71
CA LYS A 26 -5.01 -7.00 -3.58
C LYS A 26 -4.41 -7.72 -2.38
N LEU A 27 -3.88 -6.96 -1.44
CA LEU A 27 -3.25 -7.51 -0.25
C LEU A 27 -4.33 -7.83 0.80
N PRO A 28 -4.39 -9.06 1.34
CA PRO A 28 -5.27 -9.37 2.45
C PRO A 28 -4.84 -8.60 3.70
N PHE A 29 -5.82 -8.28 4.56
CA PHE A 29 -5.51 -7.75 5.87
C PHE A 29 -4.72 -8.79 6.67
N LYS A 30 -3.64 -8.35 7.33
CA LYS A 30 -2.84 -9.19 8.22
C LYS A 30 -2.77 -8.53 9.59
N GLU A 31 -3.23 -9.25 10.60
CA GLU A 31 -3.22 -8.80 11.99
C GLU A 31 -1.79 -8.42 12.42
N GLY A 32 -1.65 -7.31 13.16
CA GLY A 32 -0.36 -6.69 13.51
C GLY A 32 0.17 -5.67 12.49
N TYR A 33 -0.50 -5.46 11.35
CA TYR A 33 -0.25 -4.31 10.48
C TYR A 33 -1.13 -3.14 10.92
N ALA A 34 -0.56 -2.19 11.67
CA ALA A 34 -1.12 -0.86 11.94
C ALA A 34 -2.66 -0.86 12.05
N ASP A 35 -3.20 -1.55 13.05
CA ASP A 35 -4.61 -1.88 13.21
C ASP A 35 -5.44 -0.80 13.94
N TYR A 36 -4.87 0.40 14.09
CA TYR A 36 -5.46 1.51 14.82
C TYR A 36 -6.61 2.21 14.08
N LEU A 37 -6.74 2.01 12.76
CA LEU A 37 -7.86 2.51 11.96
C LEU A 37 -8.66 1.34 11.39
N GLU A 38 -9.98 1.33 11.63
CA GLU A 38 -10.88 0.28 11.14
C GLU A 38 -10.85 0.15 9.61
N VAL A 39 -10.69 1.26 8.89
CA VAL A 39 -10.58 1.27 7.42
C VAL A 39 -9.37 0.49 6.89
N TRP A 40 -8.42 0.14 7.76
CA TRP A 40 -7.23 -0.65 7.40
C TRP A 40 -7.39 -2.14 7.70
N LYS A 41 -8.46 -2.55 8.40
CA LYS A 41 -8.80 -3.96 8.72
C LYS A 41 -9.49 -4.69 7.56
N GLN A 42 -9.16 -4.30 6.34
CA GLN A 42 -9.75 -4.85 5.12
C GLN A 42 -8.64 -5.01 4.08
N SER A 43 -8.88 -5.88 3.11
CA SER A 43 -7.97 -6.06 1.99
C SER A 43 -7.73 -4.74 1.26
N GLN A 44 -6.47 -4.44 0.93
CA GLN A 44 -6.04 -3.17 0.38
C GLN A 44 -5.54 -3.34 -1.04
N THR A 45 -5.91 -2.39 -1.90
CA THR A 45 -5.36 -2.23 -3.25
C THR A 45 -4.45 -1.01 -3.34
N PRO A 46 -3.66 -0.84 -4.43
CA PRO A 46 -2.87 0.38 -4.65
C PRO A 46 -3.71 1.66 -4.59
N LYS A 47 -4.94 1.61 -5.09
CA LYS A 47 -5.91 2.69 -5.00
C LYS A 47 -6.32 3.01 -3.56
N ASP A 48 -6.59 1.98 -2.75
CA ASP A 48 -6.96 2.17 -1.34
C ASP A 48 -5.80 2.73 -0.54
N TRP A 49 -4.57 2.32 -0.84
CA TRP A 49 -3.37 2.89 -0.25
C TRP A 49 -3.22 4.37 -0.55
N MET A 50 -3.41 4.77 -1.82
CA MET A 50 -3.31 6.16 -2.23
C MET A 50 -4.42 7.03 -1.63
N LYS A 51 -5.63 6.48 -1.48
CA LYS A 51 -6.79 7.20 -0.92
C LYS A 51 -6.78 7.28 0.60
N ASN A 52 -6.55 6.16 1.28
CA ASN A 52 -6.72 6.01 2.73
C ASN A 52 -5.41 6.05 3.50
N SER A 53 -4.30 6.30 2.80
CA SER A 53 -2.96 6.41 3.35
C SER A 53 -2.45 5.19 4.14
N VAL A 54 -2.92 4.00 3.79
CA VAL A 54 -2.65 2.75 4.52
C VAL A 54 -1.18 2.32 4.44
N PHE A 55 -0.59 1.80 5.52
CA PHE A 55 0.84 1.44 5.54
C PHE A 55 1.18 0.06 4.93
N GLY A 56 0.20 -0.77 4.59
CA GLY A 56 0.40 -2.15 4.15
C GLY A 56 1.30 -2.28 2.90
N ILE A 57 0.91 -1.64 1.80
CA ILE A 57 1.66 -1.64 0.54
C ILE A 57 3.04 -1.02 0.71
N LEU A 58 3.12 0.13 1.37
CA LEU A 58 4.37 0.84 1.65
C LEU A 58 5.39 -0.06 2.38
N ARG A 59 4.94 -0.82 3.38
CA ARG A 59 5.81 -1.71 4.16
C ARG A 59 6.37 -2.87 3.33
N LEU A 60 5.65 -3.36 2.33
CA LEU A 60 6.14 -4.44 1.48
C LEU A 60 7.15 -3.92 0.46
N LEU A 61 6.90 -2.76 -0.13
CA LEU A 61 7.82 -2.11 -1.07
C LEU A 61 9.16 -1.72 -0.44
N LEU A 62 9.20 -1.43 0.86
CA LEU A 62 10.43 -1.06 1.58
C LEU A 62 11.15 -2.23 2.25
N LYS A 63 10.62 -3.45 2.14
CA LYS A 63 11.21 -4.67 2.75
C LYS A 63 11.98 -5.53 1.75
N ASN A 64 11.90 -5.21 0.46
CA ASN A 64 12.67 -5.84 -0.60
C ASN A 64 13.89 -4.98 -0.95
#